data_AF-A0A2D7K4Y7-F1
#
_entry.id   AF-A0A2D7K4Y7-F1
#
_cell.length_a   1.000
_cell.length_b   1.000
_cell.length_c   1.000
_cell.angle_alpha   90.00
_cell.angle_beta   90.00
_cell.angle_gamma   90.00
#
_symmetry.space_group_name_H-M   'P 1'
#
loop_
_entity.id
_entity.type
_entity.pdbx_description
1 polymer ?
#
loop_
_entity_poly.entity_id
_entity_poly.type
_entity_poly.pdbx_seq_one_letter_code
_entity_poly.pdbx_strand_id
1 'polypeptide(L)'
;MKTLKELTWEHHKEAERQKFVKVLMSGKINPEIYAIYLANQHKTYDVLEAMAMADGLLDDMPEIRRAPRIKKDFDELWTYSWQPVIFPTTEKYIKYVAETLMDCPEKIIAHIYVRHMGDLSGGQMIKRKIPGAGTMYDFNFRYKDGDGSKKFQTIEEMKSALRLKVDSFQKYSDASTITENVNNVVYEARTCFNFATLLFKDIDKFINDNEKRFGDGTEK
;
A
#
# COMPACT_ATOMS: atom_id res chain seq x y z
N MET A 1 2.40 25.95 -6.17
CA MET A 1 2.09 24.61 -6.72
C MET A 1 1.60 23.75 -5.57
N LYS A 2 0.56 22.95 -5.79
CA LYS A 2 0.07 21.96 -4.80
C LYS A 2 1.00 20.75 -4.76
N THR A 3 1.06 20.07 -3.63
CA THR A 3 1.75 18.78 -3.44
C THR A 3 0.87 17.62 -3.94
N LEU A 4 1.47 16.46 -4.25
CA LEU A 4 0.71 15.25 -4.60
C LEU A 4 -0.28 14.87 -3.49
N LYS A 5 0.11 15.05 -2.22
CA LYS A 5 -0.77 14.86 -1.06
C LYS A 5 -2.04 15.69 -1.16
N GLU A 6 -1.93 16.98 -1.50
CA GLU A 6 -3.09 17.87 -1.65
C GLU A 6 -3.95 17.47 -2.85
N LEU A 7 -3.33 17.03 -3.95
CA LEU A 7 -4.03 16.63 -5.17
C LEU A 7 -4.77 15.30 -5.09
N THR A 8 -4.37 14.44 -4.15
CA THR A 8 -5.01 13.15 -3.87
C THR A 8 -5.81 13.13 -2.58
N TRP A 9 -5.98 14.27 -1.92
CA TRP A 9 -6.57 14.35 -0.57
C TRP A 9 -7.99 13.80 -0.49
N GLU A 10 -8.85 14.11 -1.47
CA GLU A 10 -10.22 13.59 -1.48
C GLU A 10 -10.27 12.07 -1.72
N HIS A 11 -9.31 11.51 -2.48
CA HIS A 11 -9.20 10.07 -2.68
C HIS A 11 -8.72 9.37 -1.40
N HIS A 12 -7.79 9.99 -0.67
CA HIS A 12 -7.38 9.51 0.65
C HIS A 12 -8.55 9.48 1.64
N LYS A 13 -9.32 10.58 1.74
CA LYS A 13 -10.52 10.62 2.60
C LYS A 13 -11.54 9.55 2.23
N GLU A 14 -11.77 9.33 0.94
CA GLU A 14 -12.71 8.30 0.49
C GLU A 14 -12.23 6.91 0.89
N ALA A 15 -10.94 6.61 0.71
CA ALA A 15 -10.34 5.35 1.16
C ALA A 15 -10.49 5.16 2.69
N GLU A 16 -10.22 6.19 3.50
CA GLU A 16 -10.36 6.14 4.96
C GLU A 16 -11.81 5.92 5.45
N ARG A 17 -12.80 6.32 4.66
CA ARG A 17 -14.23 6.17 5.01
C ARG A 17 -14.77 4.77 4.78
N GLN A 18 -14.05 3.92 4.05
CA GLN A 18 -14.52 2.55 3.76
C GLN A 18 -14.73 1.77 5.05
N LYS A 19 -15.79 0.94 5.09
CA LYS A 19 -16.16 0.16 6.28
C LYS A 19 -15.03 -0.73 6.77
N PHE A 20 -14.33 -1.41 5.84
CA PHE A 20 -13.20 -2.26 6.18
C PHE A 20 -12.06 -1.51 6.90
N VAL A 21 -11.82 -0.22 6.59
CA VAL A 21 -10.82 0.58 7.31
C VAL A 21 -11.21 0.78 8.78
N LYS A 22 -12.51 0.91 9.07
CA LYS A 22 -13.01 0.97 10.46
C LYS A 22 -12.78 -0.35 11.19
N VAL A 23 -13.01 -1.48 10.52
CA VAL A 23 -12.71 -2.82 11.04
C VAL A 23 -11.21 -2.94 11.34
N LEU A 24 -10.35 -2.56 10.39
CA LEU A 24 -8.89 -2.59 10.54
C LEU A 24 -8.39 -1.72 11.70
N MET A 25 -9.03 -0.58 11.93
CA MET A 25 -8.69 0.36 13.01
C MET A 25 -9.35 0.04 14.36
N SER A 26 -10.27 -0.94 14.40
CA SER A 26 -11.08 -1.25 15.59
C SER A 26 -10.26 -1.73 16.79
N GLY A 27 -9.08 -2.31 16.56
CA GLY A 27 -8.34 -3.05 17.58
C GLY A 27 -8.89 -4.46 17.83
N LYS A 28 -9.88 -4.88 17.05
CA LYS A 28 -10.59 -6.16 17.19
C LYS A 28 -10.78 -6.86 15.85
N ILE A 29 -10.03 -6.52 14.81
CA ILE A 29 -10.18 -7.18 13.50
C ILE A 29 -9.98 -8.69 13.66
N ASN A 30 -10.85 -9.50 13.03
CA ASN A 30 -10.69 -10.94 13.02
C ASN A 30 -9.35 -11.34 12.36
N PRO A 31 -8.51 -12.18 12.98
CA PRO A 31 -7.20 -12.59 12.46
C PRO A 31 -7.25 -13.23 11.09
N GLU A 32 -8.29 -14.01 10.79
CA GLU A 32 -8.46 -14.62 9.47
C GLU A 32 -8.75 -13.56 8.40
N ILE A 33 -9.59 -12.57 8.72
CA ILE A 33 -9.86 -11.43 7.84
C ILE A 33 -8.59 -10.60 7.62
N TYR A 34 -7.81 -10.36 8.67
CA TYR A 34 -6.54 -9.64 8.54
C TYR A 34 -5.52 -10.43 7.70
N ALA A 35 -5.44 -11.75 7.86
CA ALA A 35 -4.59 -12.61 7.04
C ALA A 35 -5.02 -12.63 5.56
N ILE A 36 -6.33 -12.67 5.26
CA ILE A 36 -6.85 -12.52 3.89
C ILE A 36 -6.43 -11.16 3.30
N TYR A 37 -6.54 -10.09 4.08
CA TYR A 37 -6.06 -8.78 3.68
C TYR A 37 -4.55 -8.77 3.37
N LEU A 38 -3.73 -9.38 4.24
CA LEU A 38 -2.28 -9.51 4.03
C LEU A 38 -1.95 -10.33 2.78
N ALA A 39 -2.68 -11.40 2.47
CA ALA A 39 -2.48 -12.19 1.25
C ALA A 39 -2.65 -11.33 -0.02
N ASN A 40 -3.69 -10.49 -0.04
CA ASN A 40 -3.98 -9.59 -1.16
C ASN A 40 -2.98 -8.42 -1.22
N GLN A 41 -2.55 -7.88 -0.07
CA GLN A 41 -1.50 -6.88 -0.03
C GLN A 41 -0.16 -7.46 -0.49
N HIS A 42 0.20 -8.67 -0.08
CA HIS A 42 1.45 -9.31 -0.50
C HIS A 42 1.54 -9.36 -2.03
N LYS A 43 0.51 -9.91 -2.69
CA LYS A 43 0.48 -9.99 -4.15
C LYS A 43 0.60 -8.63 -4.84
N THR A 44 0.01 -7.62 -4.25
CA THR A 44 0.05 -6.25 -4.74
C THR A 44 1.44 -5.61 -4.60
N TYR A 45 2.04 -5.70 -3.41
CA TYR A 45 3.34 -5.12 -3.14
C TYR A 45 4.45 -5.89 -3.86
N ASP A 46 4.35 -7.21 -3.96
CA ASP A 46 5.36 -8.06 -4.61
C ASP A 46 5.57 -7.66 -6.07
N VAL A 47 4.48 -7.55 -6.85
CA VAL A 47 4.59 -7.13 -8.27
C VAL A 47 5.04 -5.68 -8.41
N LEU A 48 4.53 -4.77 -7.56
CA LEU A 48 4.90 -3.35 -7.63
C LEU A 48 6.37 -3.13 -7.27
N GLU A 49 6.84 -3.75 -6.19
CA GLU A 49 8.23 -3.63 -5.76
C GLU A 49 9.19 -4.33 -6.72
N ALA A 50 8.78 -5.43 -7.34
CA ALA A 50 9.57 -6.06 -8.41
C ALA A 50 9.79 -5.11 -9.60
N MET A 51 8.73 -4.45 -10.09
CA MET A 51 8.85 -3.47 -11.18
C MET A 51 9.69 -2.26 -10.76
N ALA A 52 9.47 -1.74 -9.54
CA ALA A 52 10.25 -0.60 -9.04
C ALA A 52 11.75 -0.93 -8.88
N MET A 53 12.09 -2.15 -8.49
CA MET A 53 13.49 -2.59 -8.42
C MET A 53 14.11 -2.77 -9.81
N ALA A 54 13.35 -3.28 -10.79
CA ALA A 54 13.85 -3.43 -12.16
C ALA A 54 14.28 -2.08 -12.77
N ASP A 55 13.56 -1.01 -12.42
CA ASP A 55 13.85 0.37 -12.84
C ASP A 55 14.84 1.11 -11.91
N GLY A 56 15.42 0.44 -10.90
CA GLY A 56 16.34 1.05 -9.92
C GLY A 56 15.70 2.09 -8.99
N LEU A 57 14.37 2.17 -8.94
CA LEU A 57 13.64 3.18 -8.17
C LEU A 57 13.80 3.01 -6.66
N LEU A 58 14.22 1.84 -6.18
CA LEU A 58 14.36 1.53 -4.75
C LEU A 58 15.82 1.33 -4.29
N ASP A 59 16.80 1.45 -5.18
CA ASP A 59 18.22 1.14 -4.89
C ASP A 59 18.76 1.94 -3.71
N ASP A 60 18.31 3.18 -3.61
CA ASP A 60 18.75 4.14 -2.62
C ASP A 60 17.82 4.19 -1.40
N MET A 61 16.79 3.34 -1.34
CA MET A 61 15.86 3.22 -0.21
C MET A 61 15.32 1.79 -0.05
N PRO A 62 16.18 0.75 -0.05
CA PRO A 62 15.73 -0.64 -0.11
C PRO A 62 14.89 -1.05 1.12
N GLU A 63 15.03 -0.32 2.23
CA GLU A 63 14.29 -0.57 3.46
C GLU A 63 12.80 -0.24 3.34
N ILE A 64 12.40 0.55 2.34
CA ILE A 64 10.99 0.87 2.12
C ILE A 64 10.19 -0.37 1.74
N ARG A 65 10.83 -1.38 1.15
CA ARG A 65 10.20 -2.63 0.70
C ARG A 65 9.44 -3.35 1.81
N ARG A 66 8.21 -3.75 1.49
CA ARG A 66 7.23 -4.35 2.41
C ARG A 66 6.90 -5.77 2.05
N ALA A 67 6.97 -6.19 0.78
CA ALA A 67 6.48 -7.50 0.36
C ALA A 67 7.00 -8.66 1.22
N PRO A 68 8.31 -8.77 1.55
CA PRO A 68 8.81 -9.85 2.42
C PRO A 68 8.22 -9.83 3.84
N ARG A 69 7.95 -8.65 4.40
CA ARG A 69 7.37 -8.50 5.75
C ARG A 69 5.88 -8.78 5.75
N ILE A 70 5.16 -8.36 4.71
CA ILE A 70 3.75 -8.71 4.52
C ILE A 70 3.60 -10.24 4.42
N LYS A 71 4.50 -10.90 3.67
CA LYS A 71 4.51 -12.38 3.58
C LYS A 71 4.73 -13.03 4.95
N LYS A 72 5.69 -12.51 5.72
CA LYS A 72 5.99 -13.02 7.06
C LYS A 72 4.79 -12.89 7.99
N ASP A 73 4.14 -11.73 8.01
CA ASP A 73 2.94 -11.50 8.85
C ASP A 73 1.76 -12.38 8.39
N PHE A 74 1.63 -12.61 7.08
CA PHE A 74 0.64 -13.55 6.54
C PHE A 74 0.90 -14.98 7.03
N ASP A 75 2.14 -15.45 6.94
CA ASP A 75 2.52 -16.82 7.34
C ASP A 75 2.39 -17.06 8.84
N GLU A 76 2.50 -16.01 9.66
CA GLU A 76 2.24 -16.07 11.09
C GLU A 76 0.76 -16.39 11.38
N LEU A 77 -0.15 -15.78 10.62
CA LEU A 77 -1.58 -15.83 10.90
C LEU A 77 -2.32 -16.94 10.13
N TRP A 78 -1.88 -17.25 8.90
CA TRP A 78 -2.55 -18.20 8.03
C TRP A 78 -2.01 -19.62 8.23
N THR A 79 -2.57 -20.33 9.21
CA THR A 79 -2.19 -21.71 9.56
C THR A 79 -3.06 -22.77 8.86
N TYR A 80 -3.98 -22.36 8.00
CA TYR A 80 -4.87 -23.24 7.26
C TYR A 80 -4.14 -23.96 6.11
N SER A 81 -4.59 -25.18 5.78
CA SER A 81 -4.03 -25.96 4.68
C SER A 81 -4.50 -25.49 3.30
N TRP A 82 -5.59 -24.76 3.22
CA TRP A 82 -6.12 -24.19 1.98
C TRP A 82 -5.57 -22.78 1.72
N GLN A 83 -5.64 -22.35 0.46
CA GLN A 83 -5.20 -21.02 0.05
C GLN A 83 -6.17 -19.92 0.54
N PRO A 84 -5.66 -18.73 0.89
CA PRO A 84 -6.51 -17.59 1.20
C PRO A 84 -7.23 -17.10 -0.07
N VAL A 85 -8.33 -16.37 0.13
CA VAL A 85 -9.05 -15.73 -0.97
C VAL A 85 -8.21 -14.61 -1.56
N ILE A 86 -8.03 -14.64 -2.89
CA ILE A 86 -7.48 -13.52 -3.67
C ILE A 86 -8.63 -12.85 -4.41
N PHE A 87 -8.78 -11.54 -4.25
CA PHE A 87 -9.91 -10.81 -4.79
C PHE A 87 -9.69 -10.39 -6.25
N PRO A 88 -10.77 -10.26 -7.05
CA PRO A 88 -10.68 -9.79 -8.43
C PRO A 88 -9.97 -8.44 -8.57
N THR A 89 -10.11 -7.53 -7.60
CA THR A 89 -9.39 -6.25 -7.62
C THR A 89 -7.87 -6.44 -7.54
N THR A 90 -7.40 -7.40 -6.73
CA THR A 90 -5.96 -7.69 -6.62
C THR A 90 -5.42 -8.28 -7.92
N GLU A 91 -6.15 -9.19 -8.56
CA GLU A 91 -5.75 -9.73 -9.88
C GLU A 91 -5.70 -8.62 -10.94
N LYS A 92 -6.70 -7.74 -10.96
CA LYS A 92 -6.70 -6.57 -11.86
C LYS A 92 -5.54 -5.63 -11.59
N TYR A 93 -5.16 -5.41 -10.33
CA TYR A 93 -4.01 -4.59 -9.98
C TYR A 93 -2.71 -5.21 -10.48
N ILE A 94 -2.52 -6.51 -10.28
CA ILE A 94 -1.31 -7.22 -10.78
C ILE A 94 -1.20 -7.08 -12.29
N LYS A 95 -2.30 -7.32 -13.00
CA LYS A 95 -2.38 -7.14 -14.46
C LYS A 95 -2.06 -5.71 -14.87
N TYR A 96 -2.63 -4.73 -14.18
CA TYR A 96 -2.40 -3.31 -14.45
C TYR A 96 -0.93 -2.92 -14.26
N VAL A 97 -0.30 -3.35 -13.17
CA VAL A 97 1.13 -3.11 -12.94
C VAL A 97 1.98 -3.76 -14.04
N ALA A 98 1.70 -5.02 -14.38
CA ALA A 98 2.49 -5.75 -15.37
C ALA A 98 2.31 -5.25 -16.81
N GLU A 99 1.12 -4.77 -17.18
CA GLU A 99 0.82 -4.41 -18.58
C GLU A 99 0.83 -2.91 -18.83
N THR A 100 0.50 -2.08 -17.83
CA THR A 100 0.29 -0.64 -18.01
C THR A 100 1.40 0.21 -17.40
N LEU A 101 2.06 -0.29 -16.35
CA LEU A 101 3.14 0.45 -15.68
C LEU A 101 4.53 0.05 -16.17
N MET A 102 4.64 -1.03 -16.95
CA MET A 102 5.90 -1.44 -17.57
C MET A 102 6.53 -0.27 -18.33
N ASP A 103 7.84 -0.09 -18.14
CA ASP A 103 8.65 0.97 -18.74
C ASP A 103 8.16 2.41 -18.44
N CYS A 104 7.33 2.60 -17.40
CA CYS A 104 6.80 3.90 -16.96
C CYS A 104 7.22 4.22 -15.52
N PRO A 105 8.49 4.56 -15.26
CA PRO A 105 9.01 4.75 -13.91
C PRO A 105 8.29 5.86 -13.12
N GLU A 106 7.79 6.91 -13.79
CA GLU A 106 7.00 7.97 -13.15
C GLU A 106 5.64 7.48 -12.61
N LYS A 107 5.05 6.47 -13.27
CA LYS A 107 3.79 5.86 -12.82
C LYS A 107 4.04 4.85 -11.70
N ILE A 108 5.10 4.06 -11.82
CA ILE A 108 5.51 3.11 -10.78
C ILE A 108 5.80 3.85 -9.46
N ILE A 109 6.58 4.94 -9.51
CA ILE A 109 6.89 5.70 -8.30
C ILE A 109 5.66 6.37 -7.70
N ALA A 110 4.64 6.73 -8.50
CA ALA A 110 3.36 7.23 -7.99
C ALA A 110 2.64 6.17 -7.13
N HIS A 111 2.68 4.89 -7.55
CA HIS A 111 2.13 3.77 -6.78
C HIS A 111 2.92 3.48 -5.51
N ILE A 112 4.26 3.48 -5.60
CA ILE A 112 5.14 3.36 -4.42
C ILE A 112 4.84 4.50 -3.44
N TYR A 113 4.70 5.74 -3.92
CA TYR A 113 4.33 6.87 -3.07
C TYR A 113 3.01 6.62 -2.34
N VAL A 114 1.93 6.29 -3.05
CA VAL A 114 0.60 6.13 -2.43
C VAL A 114 0.60 5.04 -1.36
N ARG A 115 1.15 3.86 -1.68
CA ARG A 115 1.13 2.71 -0.79
C ARG A 115 2.07 2.89 0.40
N HIS A 116 3.34 3.17 0.14
CA HIS A 116 4.35 3.23 1.20
C HIS A 116 4.23 4.50 2.06
N MET A 117 3.75 5.63 1.52
CA MET A 117 3.41 6.81 2.36
C MET A 117 2.27 6.50 3.33
N GLY A 118 1.31 5.69 2.91
CA GLY A 118 0.24 5.17 3.77
C GLY A 118 0.80 4.37 4.94
N ASP A 119 1.72 3.44 4.67
CA ASP A 119 2.37 2.60 5.68
C ASP A 119 3.22 3.39 6.67
N LEU A 120 3.94 4.39 6.17
CA LEU A 120 4.75 5.32 6.97
C LEU A 120 3.89 6.31 7.79
N SER A 121 2.60 6.42 7.49
CA SER A 121 1.67 7.36 8.14
C SER A 121 0.57 6.62 8.91
N GLY A 122 -0.56 6.32 8.25
CA GLY A 122 -1.69 5.62 8.86
C GLY A 122 -1.33 4.20 9.32
N GLY A 123 -0.41 3.53 8.61
CA GLY A 123 0.10 2.21 8.96
C GLY A 123 0.68 2.14 10.38
N GLN A 124 1.30 3.20 10.87
CA GLN A 124 1.82 3.26 12.23
C GLN A 124 0.72 3.23 13.29
N MET A 125 -0.48 3.73 12.96
CA MET A 125 -1.66 3.59 13.82
C MET A 125 -2.25 2.18 13.71
N ILE A 126 -2.35 1.65 12.49
CA ILE A 126 -2.87 0.29 12.22
C ILE A 126 -2.05 -0.76 12.97
N LYS A 127 -0.71 -0.63 12.99
CA LYS A 127 0.19 -1.55 13.69
C LYS A 127 -0.21 -1.81 15.15
N ARG A 128 -0.76 -0.80 15.84
CA ARG A 128 -1.17 -0.90 17.26
C ARG A 128 -2.52 -1.58 17.46
N LYS A 129 -3.22 -1.94 16.38
CA LYS A 129 -4.62 -2.37 16.36
C LYS A 129 -4.83 -3.72 15.67
N ILE A 130 -3.83 -4.21 14.95
CA ILE A 130 -3.89 -5.48 14.23
C ILE A 130 -3.42 -6.64 15.11
N PRO A 131 -3.86 -7.88 14.82
CA PRO A 131 -3.32 -9.09 15.42
C PRO A 131 -1.97 -9.47 14.80
N GLY A 132 -1.23 -10.34 15.49
CA GLY A 132 0.09 -10.80 15.07
C GLY A 132 1.21 -9.77 15.27
N ALA A 133 2.39 -10.02 14.71
CA ALA A 133 3.56 -9.19 14.92
C ALA A 133 3.52 -7.83 14.21
N GLY A 134 2.78 -7.72 13.08
CA GLY A 134 2.65 -6.48 12.32
C GLY A 134 3.96 -5.96 11.75
N THR A 135 4.88 -6.85 11.38
CA THR A 135 6.22 -6.49 10.92
C THR A 135 6.21 -5.70 9.63
N MET A 136 5.14 -5.75 8.81
CA MET A 136 4.99 -4.90 7.62
C MET A 136 5.06 -3.41 7.94
N TYR A 137 4.74 -3.00 9.16
CA TYR A 137 4.84 -1.61 9.59
C TYR A 137 6.17 -1.27 10.28
N ASP A 138 7.11 -2.23 10.34
CA ASP A 138 8.47 -2.01 10.85
C ASP A 138 9.41 -1.46 9.78
N PHE A 139 9.78 -0.20 9.93
CA PHE A 139 10.80 0.47 9.12
C PHE A 139 12.14 0.43 9.86
N ASN A 140 12.89 -0.65 9.62
CA ASN A 140 14.23 -0.80 10.20
C ASN A 140 15.24 -0.10 9.30
N PHE A 141 15.83 1.00 9.78
CA PHE A 141 16.83 1.74 9.03
C PHE A 141 18.22 1.10 9.17
N ARG A 142 18.55 0.19 8.25
CA ARG A 142 19.78 -0.61 8.17
C ARG A 142 20.66 -0.31 6.94
N TYR A 143 20.10 0.26 5.88
CA TYR A 143 20.82 0.66 4.68
C TYR A 143 21.81 1.77 5.01
N LYS A 144 23.01 1.66 4.44
CA LYS A 144 24.11 2.57 4.67
C LYS A 144 24.59 3.14 3.34
N ASP A 145 24.90 4.42 3.33
CA ASP A 145 25.50 5.09 2.18
C ASP A 145 26.99 4.72 2.04
N GLY A 146 27.64 5.23 0.98
CA GLY A 146 29.04 4.92 0.67
C GLY A 146 30.04 5.30 1.76
N ASP A 147 29.65 6.17 2.70
CA ASP A 147 30.44 6.55 3.88
C ASP A 147 30.18 5.67 5.12
N GLY A 148 29.29 4.68 5.01
CA GLY A 148 28.93 3.76 6.08
C GLY A 148 27.92 4.32 7.10
N SER A 149 27.45 5.55 6.92
CA SER A 149 26.37 6.15 7.73
C SER A 149 25.01 5.60 7.30
N LYS A 150 24.05 5.53 8.23
CA LYS A 150 22.68 5.14 7.87
C LYS A 150 22.05 6.26 7.05
N LYS A 151 21.49 5.92 5.89
CA LYS A 151 20.85 6.91 5.02
C LYS A 151 19.61 7.55 5.66
N PHE A 152 18.84 6.74 6.37
CA PHE A 152 17.68 7.18 7.15
C PHE A 152 17.84 6.75 8.60
N GLN A 153 17.27 7.53 9.50
CA GLN A 153 17.24 7.28 10.93
C GLN A 153 15.82 7.39 11.48
N THR A 154 14.92 8.07 10.76
CA THR A 154 13.53 8.25 11.18
C THR A 154 12.52 8.00 10.06
N ILE A 155 11.27 7.72 10.44
CA ILE A 155 10.14 7.61 9.50
C ILE A 155 9.93 8.92 8.74
N GLU A 156 10.12 10.08 9.39
CA GLU A 156 9.93 11.38 8.74
C GLU A 156 10.99 11.69 7.67
N GLU A 157 12.22 11.24 7.87
CA GLU A 157 13.27 11.31 6.83
C GLU A 157 12.90 10.44 5.62
N MET A 158 12.44 9.20 5.86
CA MET A 158 12.00 8.31 4.78
C MET A 158 10.78 8.85 4.03
N LYS A 159 9.80 9.45 4.73
CA LYS A 159 8.65 10.13 4.11
C LYS A 159 9.09 11.31 3.26
N SER A 160 10.03 12.12 3.76
CA SER A 160 10.57 13.26 3.02
C SER A 160 11.31 12.81 1.76
N ALA A 161 12.13 11.77 1.87
CA ALA A 161 12.83 11.20 0.72
C ALA A 161 11.87 10.61 -0.32
N LEU A 162 10.82 9.90 0.10
CA LEU A 162 9.81 9.37 -0.81
C LEU A 162 9.06 10.49 -1.54
N ARG A 163 8.74 11.59 -0.86
CA ARG A 163 8.13 12.79 -1.47
C ARG A 163 9.06 13.39 -2.53
N LEU A 164 10.30 13.69 -2.15
CA LEU A 164 11.29 14.25 -3.06
C LEU A 164 11.52 13.36 -4.28
N LYS A 165 11.50 12.04 -4.09
CA LYS A 165 11.64 11.07 -5.18
C LYS A 165 10.45 11.08 -6.14
N VAL A 166 9.20 11.11 -5.66
CA VAL A 166 8.06 11.23 -6.59
C VAL A 166 8.00 12.61 -7.25
N ASP A 167 8.41 13.67 -6.55
CA ASP A 167 8.52 15.04 -7.06
C ASP A 167 9.56 15.17 -8.18
N SER A 168 10.62 14.35 -8.18
CA SER A 168 11.68 14.43 -9.20
C SER A 168 11.23 13.96 -10.58
N PHE A 169 10.13 13.21 -10.68
CA PHE A 169 9.58 12.76 -11.96
C PHE A 169 8.66 13.80 -12.60
N GLN A 170 7.87 14.54 -11.81
CA GLN A 170 6.93 15.50 -12.36
C GLN A 170 6.58 16.61 -11.37
N LYS A 171 6.72 17.87 -11.79
CA LYS A 171 6.17 19.01 -11.06
C LYS A 171 4.65 19.01 -11.20
N TYR A 172 3.96 19.05 -10.07
CA TYR A 172 2.50 18.88 -10.04
C TYR A 172 1.74 20.08 -10.61
N SER A 173 0.65 19.79 -11.33
CA SER A 173 -0.34 20.79 -11.74
C SER A 173 -1.75 20.25 -11.50
N ASP A 174 -2.68 21.15 -11.19
CA ASP A 174 -4.10 20.83 -10.97
C ASP A 174 -4.82 20.43 -12.27
N ALA A 175 -4.15 20.55 -13.43
CA ALA A 175 -4.75 20.34 -14.75
C ALA A 175 -5.10 18.86 -15.05
N SER A 176 -4.69 17.91 -14.21
CA SER A 176 -5.08 16.52 -14.39
C SER A 176 -6.45 16.22 -13.78
N THR A 177 -7.35 15.70 -14.61
CA THR A 177 -8.54 14.96 -14.21
C THR A 177 -8.33 13.47 -14.51
N ILE A 178 -9.17 12.57 -13.99
CA ILE A 178 -9.12 11.14 -14.42
C ILE A 178 -9.35 11.01 -15.94
N THR A 179 -10.00 11.99 -16.56
CA THR A 179 -10.37 11.99 -17.98
C THR A 179 -9.29 12.60 -18.89
N GLU A 180 -8.41 13.45 -18.37
CA GLU A 180 -7.38 14.15 -19.15
C GLU A 180 -6.00 13.80 -18.57
N ASN A 181 -5.31 12.85 -19.22
CA ASN A 181 -4.00 12.34 -18.78
C ASN A 181 -2.85 13.33 -19.09
N VAL A 182 -2.93 14.54 -18.51
CA VAL A 182 -1.92 15.60 -18.68
C VAL A 182 -0.85 15.53 -17.59
N ASN A 183 -1.14 14.87 -16.46
CA ASN A 183 -0.19 14.62 -15.37
C ASN A 183 -0.18 13.13 -14.99
N ASN A 184 0.75 12.36 -15.57
CA ASN A 184 0.85 10.92 -15.39
C ASN A 184 0.96 10.55 -13.91
N VAL A 185 1.76 11.28 -13.11
CA VAL A 185 1.96 10.98 -11.68
C VAL A 185 0.69 11.19 -10.85
N VAL A 186 0.00 12.32 -11.03
CA VAL A 186 -1.22 12.62 -10.25
C VAL A 186 -2.38 11.70 -10.65
N TYR A 187 -2.53 11.46 -11.96
CA TYR A 187 -3.49 10.49 -12.48
C TYR A 187 -3.24 9.11 -11.86
N GLU A 188 -2.00 8.66 -11.90
CA GLU A 188 -1.64 7.32 -11.44
C GLU A 188 -1.79 7.17 -9.92
N ALA A 189 -1.45 8.21 -9.15
CA ALA A 189 -1.70 8.19 -7.70
C ALA A 189 -3.19 8.02 -7.38
N ARG A 190 -4.08 8.68 -8.12
CA ARG A 190 -5.55 8.52 -7.99
C ARG A 190 -6.00 7.12 -8.39
N THR A 191 -5.45 6.58 -9.47
CA THR A 191 -5.68 5.19 -9.89
C THR A 191 -5.28 4.20 -8.79
N CYS A 192 -4.12 4.39 -8.16
CA CYS A 192 -3.69 3.57 -7.02
C CYS A 192 -4.67 3.63 -5.83
N PHE A 193 -5.15 4.83 -5.47
CA PHE A 193 -6.17 4.99 -4.42
C PHE A 193 -7.48 4.28 -4.77
N ASN A 194 -7.89 4.33 -6.04
CA ASN A 194 -9.09 3.64 -6.49
C ASN A 194 -8.93 2.11 -6.34
N PHE A 195 -7.80 1.54 -6.75
CA PHE A 195 -7.53 0.11 -6.53
C PHE A 195 -7.52 -0.29 -5.05
N ALA A 196 -6.92 0.52 -4.18
CA ALA A 196 -6.97 0.27 -2.73
C ALA A 196 -8.41 0.31 -2.19
N THR A 197 -9.19 1.30 -2.64
CA THR A 197 -10.60 1.46 -2.25
C THR A 197 -11.47 0.29 -2.72
N LEU A 198 -11.26 -0.18 -3.95
CA LEU A 198 -11.96 -1.35 -4.49
C LEU A 198 -11.61 -2.63 -3.74
N LEU A 199 -10.34 -2.82 -3.34
CA LEU A 199 -9.95 -3.95 -2.51
C LEU A 199 -10.65 -3.92 -1.14
N PHE A 200 -10.75 -2.74 -0.52
CA PHE A 200 -11.51 -2.61 0.74
C PHE A 200 -12.99 -2.96 0.56
N LYS A 201 -13.59 -2.63 -0.58
CA LYS A 201 -14.97 -3.01 -0.91
C LYS A 201 -15.13 -4.51 -1.16
N ASP A 202 -14.16 -5.14 -1.83
CA ASP A 202 -14.16 -6.59 -2.03
C ASP A 202 -14.10 -7.34 -0.68
N ILE A 203 -13.27 -6.86 0.26
CA ILE A 203 -13.17 -7.44 1.61
C ILE A 203 -14.46 -7.20 2.40
N ASP A 204 -15.04 -5.99 2.38
CA ASP A 204 -16.33 -5.71 3.04
C ASP A 204 -17.43 -6.62 2.49
N LYS A 205 -17.50 -6.80 1.17
CA LYS A 205 -18.43 -7.74 0.55
C LYS A 205 -18.18 -9.17 1.02
N PHE A 206 -16.94 -9.62 1.07
CA PHE A 206 -16.61 -10.96 1.56
C PHE A 206 -17.04 -11.19 3.01
N ILE A 207 -16.83 -10.21 3.90
CA ILE A 207 -17.30 -10.28 5.29
C ILE A 207 -18.82 -10.40 5.32
N ASN A 208 -19.54 -9.56 4.58
CA ASN A 208 -21.01 -9.57 4.54
C ASN A 208 -21.57 -10.90 3.97
N ASP A 209 -20.97 -11.41 2.90
CA ASP A 209 -21.36 -12.70 2.31
C ASP A 209 -21.12 -13.89 3.27
N ASN A 210 -20.25 -13.69 4.28
CA ASN A 210 -19.87 -14.68 5.29
C ASN A 210 -20.20 -14.22 6.73
N GLU A 211 -21.23 -13.39 6.91
CA GLU A 211 -21.57 -12.76 8.20
C GLU A 211 -21.78 -13.80 9.32
N LYS A 212 -22.32 -14.98 9.03
CA LYS A 212 -22.48 -16.05 10.03
C LYS A 212 -21.15 -16.48 10.66
N ARG A 213 -20.05 -16.36 9.92
CA ARG A 213 -18.70 -16.72 10.37
C ARG A 213 -17.98 -15.52 10.97
N PHE A 214 -18.05 -14.36 10.32
CA PHE A 214 -17.21 -13.21 10.64
C PHE A 214 -17.94 -12.04 11.32
N GLY A 215 -19.26 -12.10 11.47
CA GLY A 215 -20.06 -10.98 11.97
C GLY A 215 -19.82 -9.72 11.14
N ASP A 216 -19.44 -8.64 11.82
CA ASP A 216 -19.07 -7.35 11.20
C ASP A 216 -17.58 -7.26 10.81
N GLY A 217 -16.84 -8.38 10.88
CA GLY A 217 -15.41 -8.45 10.61
C GLY A 217 -14.53 -8.31 11.85
N THR A 218 -15.12 -8.13 13.04
CA THR A 218 -14.39 -8.09 14.32
C THR A 218 -14.50 -9.39 15.11
N GLU A 219 -13.50 -9.71 15.92
CA GLU A 219 -13.58 -10.72 16.97
C GLU A 219 -14.59 -10.28 18.04
N LYS A 220 -15.39 -11.24 18.52
CA LYS A 220 -16.32 -11.01 19.64
C LYS A 220 -15.56 -10.75 20.94
#